data_AF-A0A7J7GM17-F1
#
_entry.id   AF-A0A7J7GM17-F1
#
_cell.length_a   1.000
_cell.length_b   1.000
_cell.length_c   1.000
_cell.angle_alpha   90.00
_cell.angle_beta   90.00
_cell.angle_gamma   90.00
#
_symmetry.space_group_name_H-M   'P 1'
#
loop_
_entity.id
_entity.type
_entity.pdbx_description
1 polymer ?
#
loop_
_entity_poly.entity_id
_entity_poly.type
_entity_poly.pdbx_seq_one_letter_code
_entity_poly.pdbx_strand_id
1 'polypeptide(L)'
;MGTSKHSDPDFLTFLLQDDIGGLQLISNDRFKSVEHRAMANHVGPRVSVACFFTPHLYPSTRMYGPVKDLFSEDNPPLYRETTVRDFISYYDSKGLDGNSALTHFKL
;
A
#
# COMPACT_ATOMS: atom_id res chain seq x y z
N MET A 1 3.54 -21.63 -3.88
CA MET A 1 3.35 -20.19 -4.11
C MET A 1 2.63 -19.62 -2.89
N GLY A 2 3.18 -18.59 -2.26
CA GLY A 2 2.71 -18.00 -1.00
C GLY A 2 3.31 -16.60 -0.78
N THR A 3 2.79 -15.87 0.21
CA THR A 3 3.09 -14.44 0.50
C THR A 3 4.48 -14.19 1.13
N SER A 4 5.04 -12.97 1.00
CA SER A 4 6.43 -12.49 1.29
C SER A 4 6.96 -12.65 2.74
N LYS A 5 7.49 -11.67 3.53
CA LYS A 5 8.09 -11.96 4.89
C LYS A 5 7.69 -11.11 6.17
N HIS A 6 6.79 -11.54 7.12
CA HIS A 6 6.59 -11.08 8.57
C HIS A 6 5.75 -12.02 9.55
N SER A 7 5.32 -11.64 10.79
CA SER A 7 4.37 -12.42 11.65
C SER A 7 3.65 -11.61 12.77
N ASP A 8 2.36 -11.88 13.03
CA ASP A 8 1.60 -11.42 14.22
C ASP A 8 1.25 -12.61 15.14
N PRO A 9 1.21 -12.43 16.49
CA PRO A 9 1.03 -13.53 17.44
C PRO A 9 -0.43 -13.87 17.81
N ASP A 10 -1.44 -13.21 17.24
CA ASP A 10 -2.84 -13.29 17.71
C ASP A 10 -3.83 -14.01 16.75
N PHE A 11 -5.00 -14.39 17.28
CA PHE A 11 -6.04 -15.23 16.64
C PHE A 11 -6.77 -14.59 15.43
N LEU A 12 -6.71 -13.26 15.27
CA LEU A 12 -7.37 -12.54 14.19
C LEU A 12 -6.59 -11.26 13.84
N THR A 13 -5.95 -11.26 12.67
CA THR A 13 -5.36 -10.03 12.09
C THR A 13 -6.37 -9.41 11.13
N PHE A 14 -6.92 -8.24 11.47
CA PHE A 14 -7.54 -7.37 10.47
C PHE A 14 -6.42 -6.68 9.69
N LEU A 15 -6.15 -7.16 8.48
CA LEU A 15 -5.24 -6.48 7.57
C LEU A 15 -5.97 -5.30 6.94
N LEU A 16 -5.73 -4.10 7.46
CA LEU A 16 -5.99 -2.87 6.73
C LEU A 16 -4.86 -2.69 5.70
N GLN A 17 -4.83 -3.53 4.67
CA GLN A 17 -3.83 -3.44 3.62
C GLN A 17 -4.22 -2.32 2.64
N ASP A 18 -3.49 -1.21 2.72
CA ASP A 18 -3.15 -0.45 1.52
C ASP A 18 -1.79 -0.96 1.02
N ASP A 19 -1.80 -2.16 0.45
CA ASP A 19 -0.59 -2.85 -0.02
C ASP A 19 0.07 -2.15 -1.22
N ILE A 20 -0.63 -1.15 -1.76
CA ILE A 20 -0.18 -0.34 -2.87
C ILE A 20 0.59 0.89 -2.35
N GLY A 21 0.50 1.20 -1.04
CA GLY A 21 1.10 2.38 -0.43
C GLY A 21 0.30 3.67 -0.63
N GLY A 22 -0.95 3.55 -1.06
CA GLY A 22 -1.80 4.69 -1.39
C GLY A 22 -2.01 5.68 -0.24
N LEU A 23 -2.31 5.18 0.96
CA LEU A 23 -2.52 5.97 2.17
C LEU A 23 -1.21 6.64 2.61
N GLN A 24 -0.08 5.98 2.42
CA GLN A 24 1.24 6.58 2.67
C GLN A 24 1.50 7.76 1.71
N LEU A 25 1.16 7.59 0.43
CA LEU A 25 1.23 8.67 -0.57
C LEU A 25 0.29 9.83 -0.21
N ILE A 26 -0.99 9.55 0.07
CA ILE A 26 -1.99 10.58 0.42
C ILE A 26 -1.60 11.33 1.69
N SER A 27 -1.09 10.61 2.69
CA SER A 27 -0.76 11.19 3.99
C SER A 27 0.59 11.88 4.04
N ASN A 28 1.31 11.94 2.92
CA ASN A 28 2.68 12.46 2.84
C ASN A 28 3.60 11.80 3.88
N ASP A 29 3.67 10.46 3.87
CA ASP A 29 4.48 9.66 4.80
C ASP A 29 4.08 9.69 6.28
N ARG A 30 2.97 10.34 6.67
CA ARG A 30 2.46 10.27 8.05
C ARG A 30 1.99 8.87 8.44
N PHE A 31 1.43 8.13 7.49
CA PHE A 31 1.20 6.70 7.61
C PHE A 31 2.23 5.95 6.78
N LYS A 32 2.65 4.78 7.26
CA LYS A 32 3.61 3.91 6.57
C LYS A 32 2.92 2.62 6.16
N SER A 33 2.98 2.31 4.88
CA SER A 33 2.66 0.98 4.37
C SER A 33 3.82 0.05 4.69
N VAL A 34 3.52 -1.13 5.21
CA VAL A 34 4.49 -2.07 5.75
C VAL A 34 4.40 -3.42 5.04
N GLU A 35 5.55 -4.02 4.79
CA GLU A 35 5.62 -5.35 4.20
C GLU A 35 5.19 -6.41 5.20
N HIS A 36 4.41 -7.38 4.72
CA HIS A 36 3.91 -8.46 5.55
C HIS A 36 3.89 -9.82 4.82
N ARG A 37 3.71 -10.89 5.60
CA ARG A 37 3.57 -12.28 5.13
C ARG A 37 2.73 -13.15 6.04
N ALA A 38 2.20 -14.22 5.44
CA ALA A 38 1.81 -15.45 6.09
C ALA A 38 2.85 -16.58 5.84
N MET A 39 3.33 -17.20 6.92
CA MET A 39 4.14 -18.43 6.85
C MET A 39 3.22 -19.65 6.72
N ALA A 40 3.65 -20.63 5.92
CA ALA A 40 3.03 -21.96 5.90
C ALA A 40 3.32 -22.68 7.22
N ASN A 41 2.31 -23.35 7.78
CA ASN A 41 2.46 -24.18 8.97
C ASN A 41 2.67 -25.64 8.56
N HIS A 42 3.47 -26.39 9.33
CA HIS A 42 3.63 -27.84 9.18
C HIS A 42 2.53 -28.63 9.91
N VAL A 43 1.75 -27.95 10.76
CA VAL A 43 0.65 -28.55 11.54
C VAL A 43 -0.69 -27.97 11.10
N GLY A 44 -1.43 -28.76 10.33
CA GLY A 44 -2.82 -28.44 9.94
C GLY A 44 -2.99 -27.24 9.00
N PRO A 45 -4.19 -27.09 8.39
CA PRO A 45 -4.49 -25.96 7.53
C PRO A 45 -4.65 -24.66 8.32
N ARG A 46 -4.11 -23.55 7.77
CA ARG A 46 -4.36 -22.18 8.23
C ARG A 46 -5.29 -21.49 7.24
N VAL A 47 -6.36 -20.88 7.73
CA VAL A 47 -7.31 -20.11 6.92
C VAL A 47 -7.33 -18.66 7.40
N SER A 48 -7.32 -17.72 6.46
CA SER A 48 -7.43 -16.27 6.72
C SER A 48 -8.26 -15.63 5.62
N VAL A 49 -8.98 -14.56 5.95
CA VAL A 49 -9.75 -13.76 4.99
C VAL A 49 -9.19 -12.33 5.02
N ALA A 50 -8.79 -11.81 3.86
CA ALA A 50 -8.37 -10.43 3.70
C ALA A 50 -9.51 -9.60 3.11
N CYS A 51 -9.64 -8.35 3.53
CA CYS A 51 -10.61 -7.39 3.02
C CYS A 51 -9.88 -6.11 2.64
N PHE A 52 -10.08 -5.62 1.42
CA PHE A 52 -9.33 -4.50 0.86
C PHE A 52 -10.26 -3.34 0.54
N PHE A 53 -9.88 -2.14 0.98
CA PHE A 53 -10.49 -0.88 0.52
C PHE A 53 -9.59 -0.31 -0.57
N THR A 54 -10.07 -0.27 -1.81
CA THR A 54 -9.22 0.07 -2.96
C THR A 54 -9.89 1.07 -3.91
N PRO A 55 -9.13 2.06 -4.43
CA PRO A 55 -9.63 2.96 -5.46
C PRO A 55 -9.70 2.29 -6.84
N HIS A 56 -9.19 1.05 -7.00
CA HIS A 56 -9.22 0.28 -8.26
C HIS A 56 -10.61 0.18 -8.88
N LEU A 57 -11.65 -0.01 -8.06
CA LEU A 57 -13.00 -0.33 -8.54
C LEU A 57 -13.78 0.93 -8.98
N TYR A 58 -13.35 2.11 -8.54
CA TYR A 58 -14.02 3.38 -8.82
C TYR A 58 -12.97 4.47 -9.09
N PRO A 59 -12.25 4.40 -10.22
CA PRO A 59 -11.22 5.38 -10.53
C PRO A 59 -11.85 6.77 -10.70
N SER A 60 -11.43 7.70 -9.85
CA SER A 60 -11.80 9.11 -9.95
C SER A 60 -10.92 9.84 -10.97
N THR A 61 -11.44 10.90 -11.57
CA THR A 61 -10.63 11.87 -12.34
C THR A 61 -9.81 12.80 -11.45
N ARG A 62 -10.03 12.79 -10.12
CA ARG A 62 -9.25 13.56 -9.17
C ARG A 62 -7.81 13.06 -9.16
N MET A 63 -6.86 14.00 -9.16
CA MET A 63 -5.45 13.70 -8.97
C MET A 63 -5.22 13.02 -7.62
N TYR A 64 -4.53 11.89 -7.68
CA TYR A 64 -4.08 11.10 -6.55
C TYR A 64 -2.72 11.61 -6.10
N GLY A 65 -2.63 12.10 -4.87
CA GLY A 65 -1.46 12.83 -4.40
C GLY A 65 -1.53 13.14 -2.91
N PRO A 66 -0.43 13.63 -2.32
CA PRO A 66 -0.42 14.07 -0.93
C PRO A 66 -1.47 15.17 -0.68
N VAL A 67 -2.16 15.09 0.46
CA VAL A 67 -3.17 16.09 0.84
C VAL A 67 -2.48 17.43 1.10
N LYS A 68 -2.92 18.47 0.37
CA LYS A 68 -2.29 19.80 0.38
C LYS A 68 -2.27 20.46 1.76
N ASP A 69 -3.28 20.19 2.58
CA ASP A 69 -3.38 20.71 3.96
C ASP A 69 -2.34 20.10 4.92
N LEU A 70 -1.59 19.09 4.50
CA LEU A 70 -0.51 18.47 5.28
C LEU A 70 0.86 19.12 5.03
N PHE A 71 0.96 20.06 4.10
CA PHE A 71 2.22 20.69 3.74
C PHE A 71 2.58 21.81 4.71
N SER A 72 3.88 21.95 4.99
CA SER A 72 4.46 23.10 5.70
C SER A 72 5.89 23.31 5.21
N GLU A 73 6.56 24.40 5.61
CA GLU A 73 7.97 24.62 5.26
C GLU A 73 8.86 23.46 5.74
N ASP A 74 8.55 22.89 6.92
CA ASP A 74 9.25 21.75 7.49
C ASP A 74 8.75 20.38 6.97
N ASN A 75 7.66 20.38 6.20
CA ASN A 75 7.05 19.15 5.64
C ASN A 75 6.60 19.39 4.19
N PRO A 76 7.55 19.49 3.24
CA PRO A 76 7.20 19.61 1.83
C PRO A 76 6.54 18.33 1.30
N PRO A 77 5.85 18.38 0.16
CA PRO A 77 5.37 17.18 -0.51
C PRO A 77 6.54 16.24 -0.82
N LEU A 78 6.35 14.94 -0.59
CA LEU A 78 7.34 13.90 -0.86
C LEU A 78 7.03 13.11 -2.13
N TYR A 79 5.80 13.22 -2.63
CA TYR A 79 5.31 12.49 -3.78
C TYR A 79 4.68 13.43 -4.80
N ARG A 80 4.83 13.12 -6.08
CA ARG A 80 4.15 13.81 -7.17
C ARG A 80 2.69 13.37 -7.26
N GLU A 81 1.83 14.27 -7.76
CA GLU A 81 0.46 13.92 -8.11
C GLU A 81 0.45 12.97 -9.33
N THR A 82 -0.46 11.99 -9.33
CA THR A 82 -0.69 11.02 -10.42
C THR A 82 -2.19 10.74 -10.56
N THR A 83 -2.61 9.92 -11.53
CA THR A 83 -3.98 9.42 -11.54
C THR A 83 -4.04 8.07 -10.83
N VAL A 84 -5.18 7.73 -10.24
CA VAL A 84 -5.42 6.38 -9.67
C VAL A 84 -5.12 5.31 -10.71
N ARG A 85 -5.51 5.54 -11.98
CA ARG A 85 -5.27 4.61 -13.08
C ARG A 85 -3.78 4.39 -13.34
N ASP A 86 -2.98 5.45 -13.41
CA ASP A 86 -1.55 5.32 -13.73
C ASP A 86 -0.79 4.71 -12.55
N PHE A 87 -1.18 5.05 -11.32
CA PHE A 87 -0.67 4.45 -10.10
C PHE A 87 -0.85 2.93 -10.09
N ILE A 88 -2.08 2.49 -10.35
CA ILE A 88 -2.46 1.08 -10.46
C ILE A 88 -1.72 0.38 -11.58
N SER A 89 -1.73 0.97 -12.78
CA SER A 89 -1.10 0.38 -13.96
C SER A 89 0.39 0.15 -13.73
N TYR A 90 1.07 1.13 -13.09
CA TYR A 90 2.46 0.97 -12.71
C TYR A 90 2.64 -0.15 -11.67
N TYR A 91 1.86 -0.14 -10.59
CA TYR A 91 1.93 -1.16 -9.54
C TYR A 91 1.79 -2.58 -10.11
N ASP A 92 0.76 -2.81 -10.93
CA ASP A 92 0.48 -4.11 -11.55
C ASP A 92 1.62 -4.53 -12.49
N SER A 93 2.16 -3.59 -13.28
CA SER A 93 3.27 -3.88 -14.21
C SER A 93 4.60 -4.15 -13.50
N LYS A 94 4.83 -3.51 -12.36
CA LYS A 94 6.07 -3.62 -11.58
C LYS A 94 6.12 -4.92 -10.78
N GLY A 95 4.96 -5.40 -10.31
CA GLY A 95 4.84 -6.70 -9.63
C GLY A 95 5.49 -6.75 -8.24
N LEU A 96 5.70 -7.97 -7.73
CA LEU A 96 6.14 -8.23 -6.35
C LEU A 96 7.64 -8.56 -6.29
N ASP A 97 8.49 -7.56 -6.47
CA ASP A 97 9.97 -7.69 -6.39
C ASP A 97 10.56 -7.34 -5.00
N GLY A 98 9.73 -6.97 -4.02
CA GLY A 98 10.17 -6.52 -2.69
C GLY A 98 10.54 -5.03 -2.57
N ASN A 99 10.40 -4.25 -3.63
CA ASN A 99 10.55 -2.79 -3.58
C ASN A 99 9.17 -2.09 -3.54
N SER A 100 9.07 -0.96 -2.85
CA SER A 100 7.82 -0.18 -2.85
C SER A 100 7.57 0.47 -4.21
N ALA A 101 6.36 0.31 -4.74
CA ALA A 101 5.92 1.02 -5.95
C ALA A 101 5.91 2.55 -5.77
N LEU A 102 5.81 3.03 -4.51
CA LEU A 102 5.85 4.45 -4.18
C LEU A 102 7.15 5.14 -4.58
N THR A 103 8.25 4.39 -4.71
CA THR A 103 9.54 4.92 -5.14
C THR A 103 9.44 5.62 -6.51
N HIS A 104 8.60 5.10 -7.41
CA HIS A 104 8.36 5.69 -8.73
C HIS A 104 7.61 7.04 -8.69
N PHE A 105 6.95 7.34 -7.57
CA PHE A 105 6.13 8.54 -7.40
C PHE A 105 6.77 9.57 -6.46
N LYS A 106 7.95 9.30 -5.90
CA LYS A 106 8.70 10.30 -5.13
C LYS A 106 9.14 11.47 -6.01
N LEU A 107 9.26 12.65 -5.41
CA LEU A 107 9.82 13.86 -6.03
C LEU A 107 11.36 13.82 -6.10
#